data_AF-A0A7V1BIX9-F1
#
_entry.id   AF-A0A7V1BIX9-F1
#
_cell.length_a   1.000
_cell.length_b   1.000
_cell.length_c   1.000
_cell.angle_alpha   90.00
_cell.angle_beta   90.00
_cell.angle_gamma   90.00
#
_symmetry.space_group_name_H-M   'P 1'
#
loop_
_entity.id
_entity.type
_entity.pdbx_description
1 polymer ?
#
loop_
_entity_poly.entity_id
_entity_poly.type
_entity_poly.pdbx_seq_one_letter_code
_entity_poly.pdbx_strand_id
1 'polypeptide(L)'
;MSFRRHIMSSMRNAKRNALHKIVKTITSISDGAADGARDAALNQLATSHWMIMSDTAGTPAAEPDVVRAWSNRGPERVLRDARDFLIREADMAIEKTDYNAKVFAERAIFQISRCLSKTNIEDVHVELLQAAELLHEDLKRILSTHEVASADTIVIPVREICGLDGQPDARGKDAGDTEAAIEVAHCMAEGLRLEAEARELARISEMEEISGPS
;
A
#
# COMPACT_ATOMS: atom_id res chain seq x y z
N MET A 1 12.24 -19.48 -21.01
CA MET A 1 11.27 -18.69 -20.21
C MET A 1 10.69 -19.58 -19.12
N SER A 2 10.72 -19.17 -17.85
CA SER A 2 10.37 -20.05 -16.71
C SER A 2 8.86 -20.32 -16.62
N PHE A 3 8.49 -21.59 -16.45
CA PHE A 3 7.13 -22.12 -16.23
C PHE A 3 6.36 -21.36 -15.14
N ARG A 4 7.09 -20.83 -14.13
CA ARG A 4 6.54 -19.98 -13.05
C ARG A 4 5.96 -18.66 -13.56
N ARG A 5 6.60 -18.02 -14.55
CA ARG A 5 6.08 -16.79 -15.20
C ARG A 5 4.83 -17.07 -16.04
N HIS A 6 4.75 -18.24 -16.68
CA HIS A 6 3.58 -18.64 -17.46
C HIS A 6 2.38 -18.98 -16.55
N ILE A 7 2.59 -19.70 -15.44
CA ILE A 7 1.54 -19.97 -14.44
C ILE A 7 1.02 -18.67 -13.81
N MET A 8 1.90 -17.74 -13.43
CA MET A 8 1.46 -16.47 -12.83
C MET A 8 0.71 -15.57 -13.83
N SER A 9 1.12 -15.57 -15.11
CA SER A 9 0.40 -14.88 -16.19
C SER A 9 -0.98 -15.52 -16.45
N SER A 10 -1.06 -16.85 -16.48
CA SER A 10 -2.32 -17.59 -16.65
C SER A 10 -3.26 -17.44 -15.46
N MET A 11 -2.74 -17.40 -14.22
CA MET A 11 -3.54 -17.09 -13.03
C MET A 11 -4.02 -15.64 -13.04
N ARG A 12 -3.21 -14.69 -13.51
CA ARG A 12 -3.57 -13.26 -13.65
C ARG A 12 -4.68 -13.07 -14.70
N ASN A 13 -4.58 -13.72 -15.85
CA ASN A 13 -5.62 -13.67 -16.89
C ASN A 13 -6.89 -14.41 -16.48
N ALA A 14 -6.78 -15.54 -15.76
CA ALA A 14 -7.93 -16.25 -15.20
C ALA A 14 -8.67 -15.40 -14.15
N LYS A 15 -7.92 -14.69 -13.28
CA LYS A 15 -8.49 -13.76 -12.30
C LYS A 15 -9.12 -12.53 -12.94
N ARG A 16 -8.48 -11.92 -13.95
CA ARG A 16 -9.05 -10.79 -14.71
C ARG A 16 -10.35 -11.17 -15.42
N ASN A 17 -10.39 -12.37 -16.01
CA ASN A 17 -11.59 -12.90 -16.64
C ASN A 17 -12.68 -13.27 -15.62
N ALA A 18 -12.32 -13.73 -14.43
CA ALA A 18 -13.26 -13.96 -13.33
C ALA A 18 -13.83 -12.64 -12.80
N LEU A 19 -13.00 -11.61 -12.63
CA LEU A 19 -13.41 -10.26 -12.24
C LEU A 19 -14.35 -9.64 -13.27
N HIS A 20 -14.02 -9.71 -14.56
CA HIS A 20 -14.93 -9.26 -15.62
C HIS A 20 -16.26 -10.02 -15.62
N LYS A 21 -16.25 -11.32 -15.31
CA LYS A 21 -17.50 -12.10 -15.17
C LYS A 21 -18.30 -11.65 -13.94
N ILE A 22 -17.66 -11.44 -12.80
CA ILE A 22 -18.30 -10.98 -11.56
C ILE A 22 -18.87 -9.58 -11.73
N VAL A 23 -18.11 -8.63 -12.28
CA VAL A 23 -18.57 -7.27 -12.59
C VAL A 23 -19.73 -7.29 -13.59
N LYS A 24 -19.64 -8.12 -14.63
CA LYS A 24 -20.74 -8.32 -15.58
C LYS A 24 -21.98 -8.94 -14.93
N THR A 25 -21.80 -9.85 -13.98
CA THR A 25 -22.90 -10.45 -13.20
C THR A 25 -23.53 -9.40 -12.28
N ILE A 26 -22.73 -8.63 -11.53
CA ILE A 26 -23.18 -7.54 -10.64
C ILE A 26 -23.95 -6.47 -11.43
N THR A 27 -23.45 -6.06 -12.59
CA THR A 27 -24.12 -5.07 -13.46
C THR A 27 -25.34 -5.61 -14.20
N SER A 28 -25.53 -6.93 -14.26
CA SER A 28 -26.68 -7.59 -14.90
C SER A 28 -27.81 -7.97 -13.94
N ILE A 29 -27.60 -7.76 -12.63
CA ILE A 29 -28.57 -8.09 -11.60
C ILE A 29 -29.45 -6.86 -11.36
N SER A 30 -30.75 -6.99 -11.64
CA SER A 30 -31.75 -5.97 -11.33
C SER A 30 -31.90 -5.80 -9.81
N ASP A 31 -32.06 -4.55 -9.35
CA ASP A 31 -32.27 -4.25 -7.94
C ASP A 31 -33.47 -5.02 -7.37
N GLY A 32 -33.24 -5.74 -6.27
CA GLY A 32 -34.31 -6.25 -5.40
C GLY A 32 -34.42 -7.77 -5.17
N ALA A 33 -33.58 -8.63 -5.77
CA ALA A 33 -33.71 -10.09 -5.58
C ALA A 33 -32.41 -10.88 -5.36
N ALA A 34 -31.26 -10.22 -5.18
CA ALA A 34 -29.94 -10.87 -5.22
C ALA A 34 -29.00 -10.49 -4.09
N ASP A 35 -29.52 -10.03 -2.94
CA ASP A 35 -28.68 -9.70 -1.79
C ASP A 35 -27.86 -10.91 -1.33
N GLY A 36 -28.42 -12.12 -1.32
CA GLY A 36 -27.70 -13.32 -0.87
C GLY A 36 -26.54 -13.76 -1.79
N ALA A 37 -26.63 -13.55 -3.10
CA ALA A 37 -25.54 -13.91 -4.03
C ALA A 37 -24.45 -12.84 -4.05
N ARG A 38 -24.84 -11.56 -3.92
CA ARG A 38 -23.92 -10.43 -3.71
C ARG A 38 -23.17 -10.59 -2.39
N ASP A 39 -23.88 -10.90 -1.30
CA ASP A 39 -23.30 -11.08 0.03
C ASP A 39 -22.43 -12.34 0.10
N ALA A 40 -22.78 -13.43 -0.60
CA ALA A 40 -21.91 -14.61 -0.69
C ALA A 40 -20.61 -14.32 -1.47
N ALA A 41 -20.67 -13.49 -2.52
CA ALA A 41 -19.49 -13.05 -3.26
C ALA A 41 -18.62 -12.09 -2.42
N LEU A 42 -19.24 -11.16 -1.68
CA LEU A 42 -18.57 -10.27 -0.73
C LEU A 42 -17.97 -11.04 0.45
N ASN A 43 -18.68 -12.05 0.99
CA ASN A 43 -18.14 -12.94 2.02
C ASN A 43 -17.00 -13.81 1.51
N GLN A 44 -17.06 -14.29 0.27
CA GLN A 44 -15.95 -15.01 -0.35
C GLN A 44 -14.72 -14.09 -0.51
N LEU A 45 -14.91 -12.83 -0.90
CA LEU A 45 -13.87 -11.79 -0.91
C LEU A 45 -13.27 -11.55 0.49
N ALA A 46 -14.12 -11.43 1.51
CA ALA A 46 -13.70 -11.26 2.91
C ALA A 46 -12.97 -12.49 3.48
N THR A 47 -13.30 -13.71 3.02
CA THR A 47 -12.66 -14.96 3.48
C THR A 47 -11.43 -15.35 2.65
N SER A 48 -11.28 -14.85 1.42
CA SER A 48 -10.14 -15.12 0.54
C SER A 48 -8.92 -14.24 0.82
N HIS A 49 -8.42 -14.22 2.05
CA HIS A 49 -7.00 -14.03 2.38
C HIS A 49 -6.21 -12.92 1.65
N TRP A 50 -6.79 -11.73 1.53
CA TRP A 50 -6.01 -10.48 1.38
C TRP A 50 -6.28 -9.62 2.60
N MET A 51 -5.75 -10.07 3.74
CA MET A 51 -5.72 -9.29 4.97
C MET A 51 -4.67 -8.18 4.81
N ILE A 52 -5.21 -6.97 4.56
CA ILE A 52 -4.67 -5.61 4.71
C ILE A 52 -4.38 -4.85 3.41
N MET A 53 -4.22 -5.48 2.25
CA MET A 53 -3.48 -4.80 1.18
C MET A 53 -3.94 -5.19 -0.25
N SER A 54 -4.99 -4.54 -0.78
CA SER A 54 -5.45 -4.33 -2.18
C SER A 54 -6.09 -5.35 -3.11
N ASP A 55 -7.37 -5.12 -3.40
CA ASP A 55 -7.92 -5.16 -4.76
C ASP A 55 -8.44 -3.73 -5.10
N THR A 56 -7.65 -2.87 -5.75
CA THR A 56 -7.98 -1.43 -5.91
C THR A 56 -9.34 -1.12 -6.55
N ALA A 57 -9.93 0.00 -6.07
CA ALA A 57 -11.17 0.66 -6.46
C ALA A 57 -12.46 -0.19 -6.29
N GLY A 58 -12.98 -0.18 -5.06
CA GLY A 58 -14.26 -0.80 -4.71
C GLY A 58 -14.24 -1.73 -3.50
N THR A 59 -13.12 -1.80 -2.79
CA THR A 59 -12.98 -2.61 -1.58
C THR A 59 -13.51 -1.80 -0.37
N PRO A 60 -14.05 -2.44 0.68
CA PRO A 60 -14.32 -1.74 1.92
C PRO A 60 -13.01 -1.33 2.61
N ALA A 61 -13.03 -0.22 3.37
CA ALA A 61 -11.89 0.15 4.19
C ALA A 61 -11.57 -0.98 5.18
N ALA A 62 -10.31 -1.13 5.56
CA ALA A 62 -9.94 -2.15 6.53
C ALA A 62 -10.53 -1.81 7.90
N GLU A 63 -11.10 -2.82 8.57
CA GLU A 63 -11.63 -2.64 9.92
C GLU A 63 -10.52 -2.12 10.86
N PRO A 64 -10.77 -1.08 11.68
CA PRO A 64 -9.73 -0.43 12.47
C PRO A 64 -8.99 -1.40 13.38
N ASP A 65 -9.70 -2.34 14.00
CA ASP A 65 -9.11 -3.38 14.86
C ASP A 65 -8.12 -4.28 14.11
N VAL A 66 -8.37 -4.55 12.82
CA VAL A 66 -7.47 -5.34 11.97
C VAL A 66 -6.21 -4.55 11.62
N VAL A 67 -6.39 -3.25 11.32
CA VAL A 67 -5.27 -2.33 11.05
C VAL A 67 -4.37 -2.20 12.27
N ARG A 68 -4.96 -1.96 13.46
CA ARG A 68 -4.22 -1.90 14.74
C ARG A 68 -3.59 -3.24 15.11
N ALA A 69 -4.26 -4.36 14.85
CA ALA A 69 -3.67 -5.69 15.07
C ALA A 69 -2.43 -5.94 14.19
N TRP A 70 -2.35 -5.31 13.02
CA TRP A 70 -1.17 -5.36 12.17
C TRP A 70 -0.06 -4.43 12.61
N SER A 71 -0.37 -3.17 12.96
CA SER A 71 0.63 -2.25 13.51
C SER A 71 1.30 -2.85 14.77
N ASN A 72 0.55 -3.59 15.58
CA ASN A 72 1.03 -4.32 16.77
C ASN A 72 1.95 -5.53 16.48
N ARG A 73 2.14 -5.94 15.22
CA ARG A 73 3.06 -7.04 14.87
C ARG A 73 4.54 -6.63 14.91
N GLY A 74 4.81 -5.34 15.09
CA GLY A 74 6.15 -4.79 15.24
C GLY A 74 6.62 -3.98 14.02
N PRO A 75 7.39 -2.89 14.23
CA PRO A 75 7.80 -1.95 13.17
C PRO A 75 8.53 -2.60 11.98
N GLU A 76 9.45 -3.53 12.23
CA GLU A 76 10.23 -4.19 11.18
C GLU A 76 9.35 -5.03 10.25
N ARG A 77 8.38 -5.74 10.84
CA ARG A 77 7.45 -6.58 10.09
C ARG A 77 6.46 -5.72 9.29
N VAL A 78 5.92 -4.68 9.91
CA VAL A 78 5.04 -3.70 9.26
C VAL A 78 5.76 -3.06 8.07
N LEU A 79 7.00 -2.60 8.26
CA LEU A 79 7.80 -1.99 7.20
C LEU A 79 8.06 -2.95 6.03
N ARG A 80 8.40 -4.22 6.32
CA ARG A 80 8.60 -5.24 5.28
C ARG A 80 7.31 -5.50 4.50
N ASP A 81 6.21 -5.77 5.22
CA ASP A 81 4.93 -6.08 4.61
C ASP A 81 4.42 -4.87 3.77
N ALA A 82 4.68 -3.64 4.23
CA ALA A 82 4.39 -2.40 3.50
C ALA A 82 5.19 -2.25 2.20
N ARG A 83 6.48 -2.59 2.21
CA ARG A 83 7.31 -2.57 1.00
C ARG A 83 6.83 -3.61 -0.01
N ASP A 84 6.55 -4.82 0.44
CA ASP A 84 6.08 -5.90 -0.43
C ASP A 84 4.78 -5.51 -1.13
N PHE A 85 3.88 -4.85 -0.40
CA PHE A 85 2.69 -4.26 -0.97
C PHE A 85 2.98 -3.20 -2.03
N LEU A 86 3.72 -2.15 -1.69
CA LEU A 86 3.95 -1.03 -2.60
C LEU A 86 4.75 -1.45 -3.84
N ILE A 87 5.70 -2.38 -3.70
CA ILE A 87 6.39 -3.00 -4.84
C ILE A 87 5.39 -3.73 -5.74
N ARG A 88 4.39 -4.38 -5.16
CA ARG A 88 3.35 -5.08 -5.91
C ARG A 88 2.44 -4.09 -6.65
N GLU A 89 2.08 -2.96 -6.05
CA GLU A 89 1.20 -1.94 -6.65
C GLU A 89 1.92 -0.87 -7.49
N ALA A 90 3.26 -0.94 -7.63
CA ALA A 90 4.04 0.08 -8.31
C ALA A 90 3.62 0.36 -9.77
N ASP A 91 3.01 -0.61 -10.47
CA ASP A 91 2.49 -0.45 -11.83
C ASP A 91 1.28 0.50 -11.92
N MET A 92 0.66 0.85 -10.80
CA MET A 92 -0.33 1.94 -10.75
C MET A 92 0.32 3.32 -10.88
N ALA A 93 1.58 3.46 -10.45
CA ALA A 93 2.25 4.75 -10.35
C ALA A 93 3.23 4.99 -11.51
N ILE A 94 3.95 3.96 -11.94
CA ILE A 94 5.10 4.06 -12.85
C ILE A 94 5.28 2.77 -13.66
N GLU A 95 6.05 2.84 -14.75
CA GLU A 95 6.47 1.63 -15.46
C GLU A 95 7.23 0.70 -14.52
N LYS A 96 6.74 -0.53 -14.39
CA LYS A 96 7.24 -1.49 -13.40
C LYS A 96 8.49 -2.22 -13.88
N THR A 97 9.63 -1.73 -13.40
CA THR A 97 10.89 -2.47 -13.33
C THR A 97 11.22 -2.80 -11.86
N ASP A 98 12.08 -3.78 -11.60
CA ASP A 98 12.47 -4.13 -10.22
C ASP A 98 13.10 -2.94 -9.47
N TYR A 99 13.83 -2.08 -10.19
CA TYR A 99 14.40 -0.86 -9.63
C TYR A 99 13.31 0.18 -9.34
N ASN A 100 12.49 0.49 -10.33
CA ASN A 100 11.41 1.48 -10.21
C ASN A 100 10.45 1.14 -9.06
N ALA A 101 10.06 -0.13 -8.95
CA ALA A 101 9.14 -0.59 -7.91
C ALA A 101 9.71 -0.41 -6.49
N LYS A 102 11.02 -0.65 -6.31
CA LYS A 102 11.69 -0.39 -5.03
C LYS A 102 11.76 1.10 -4.71
N VAL A 103 12.11 1.93 -5.69
CA VAL A 103 12.11 3.39 -5.53
C VAL A 103 10.72 3.90 -5.14
N PHE A 104 9.67 3.42 -5.81
CA PHE A 104 8.29 3.74 -5.47
C PHE A 104 7.95 3.38 -4.02
N ALA A 105 8.20 2.14 -3.61
CA ALA A 105 7.91 1.70 -2.26
C ALA A 105 8.67 2.50 -1.20
N GLU A 106 9.98 2.70 -1.38
CA GLU A 106 10.80 3.44 -0.43
C GLU A 106 10.38 4.90 -0.30
N ARG A 107 10.12 5.58 -1.43
CA ARG A 107 9.68 6.97 -1.41
C ARG A 107 8.26 7.13 -0.90
N ALA A 108 7.35 6.20 -1.20
CA ALA A 108 5.99 6.23 -0.70
C ALA A 108 5.95 6.15 0.83
N ILE A 109 6.64 5.17 1.42
CA ILE A 109 6.72 5.01 2.88
C ILE A 109 7.30 6.26 3.52
N PHE A 110 8.35 6.83 2.93
CA PHE A 110 8.95 8.07 3.41
C PHE A 110 7.96 9.25 3.41
N GLN A 111 7.25 9.48 2.31
CA GLN A 111 6.31 10.61 2.21
C GLN A 111 5.08 10.42 3.10
N ILE A 112 4.56 9.19 3.21
CA ILE A 112 3.49 8.85 4.16
C ILE A 112 3.91 9.19 5.58
N SER A 113 5.06 8.65 6.00
CA SER A 113 5.60 8.86 7.34
C SER A 113 5.81 10.35 7.62
N ARG A 114 6.35 11.09 6.65
CA ARG A 114 6.57 12.53 6.76
C ARG A 114 5.29 13.34 6.93
N CYS A 115 4.25 13.06 6.14
CA CYS A 115 2.99 13.80 6.22
C CYS A 115 2.18 13.42 7.47
N LEU A 116 2.19 12.15 7.86
CA LEU A 116 1.42 11.65 9.00
C LEU A 116 2.14 11.70 10.35
N SER A 117 3.39 12.19 10.41
CA SER A 117 4.08 12.50 11.68
C SER A 117 3.91 13.96 12.12
N LYS A 118 3.05 14.74 11.45
CA LYS A 118 2.76 16.13 11.83
C LYS A 118 2.00 16.16 13.16
N THR A 119 2.28 17.17 13.97
CA THR A 119 1.66 17.31 15.31
C THR A 119 0.16 17.64 15.27
N ASN A 120 -0.32 18.28 14.20
CA ASN A 120 -1.70 18.72 14.05
C ASN A 120 -2.28 18.22 12.73
N ILE A 121 -2.68 16.94 12.68
CA ILE A 121 -3.35 16.36 11.52
C ILE A 121 -4.85 16.58 11.67
N GLU A 122 -5.42 17.43 10.83
CA GLU A 122 -6.86 17.68 10.79
C GLU A 122 -7.59 16.66 9.89
N ASP A 123 -6.97 16.28 8.76
CA ASP A 123 -7.53 15.30 7.82
C ASP A 123 -6.41 14.44 7.20
N VAL A 124 -6.41 13.15 7.56
CA VAL A 124 -5.42 12.19 7.05
C VAL A 124 -5.54 11.99 5.54
N HIS A 125 -6.72 12.11 4.94
CA HIS A 125 -6.88 11.92 3.50
C HIS A 125 -6.28 13.06 2.69
N VAL A 126 -6.34 14.28 3.20
CA VAL A 126 -5.65 15.46 2.64
C VAL A 126 -4.15 15.30 2.78
N GLU A 127 -3.67 14.86 3.95
CA GLU A 127 -2.25 14.62 4.19
C GLU A 127 -1.67 13.50 3.31
N LEU A 128 -2.44 12.45 3.06
CA LEU A 128 -2.04 11.37 2.15
C LEU A 128 -2.11 11.77 0.67
N LEU A 129 -3.03 12.67 0.29
CA LEU A 129 -2.99 13.29 -1.04
C LEU A 129 -1.73 14.15 -1.20
N GLN A 130 -1.39 14.94 -0.19
CA GLN A 130 -0.15 15.71 -0.18
C GLN A 130 1.09 14.79 -0.26
N ALA A 131 1.08 13.64 0.42
CA ALA A 131 2.13 12.64 0.31
C ALA A 131 2.24 12.08 -1.11
N ALA A 132 1.12 11.82 -1.79
CA ALA A 132 1.07 11.36 -3.17
C ALA A 132 1.60 12.42 -4.16
N GLU A 133 1.31 13.71 -3.95
CA GLU A 133 1.87 14.81 -4.76
C GLU A 133 3.39 14.91 -4.60
N LEU A 134 3.89 14.83 -3.36
CA LEU A 134 5.33 14.84 -3.10
C LEU A 134 6.02 13.61 -3.70
N LEU A 135 5.37 12.46 -3.61
CA LEU A 135 5.84 11.21 -4.21
C LEU A 135 5.89 11.32 -5.74
N HIS A 136 4.87 11.88 -6.37
CA HIS A 136 4.82 12.11 -7.81
C HIS A 136 6.05 12.90 -8.31
N GLU A 137 6.36 14.02 -7.64
CA GLU A 137 7.52 14.84 -7.99
C GLU A 137 8.85 14.16 -7.69
N ASP A 138 8.95 13.41 -6.59
CA ASP A 138 10.14 12.62 -6.28
C ASP A 138 10.42 11.55 -7.33
N LEU A 139 9.39 10.83 -7.78
CA LEU A 139 9.53 9.78 -8.78
C LEU A 139 10.05 10.35 -10.10
N LYS A 140 9.49 11.48 -10.56
CA LYS A 140 9.99 12.15 -11.75
C LYS A 140 11.47 12.49 -11.65
N ARG A 141 11.88 13.05 -10.49
CA ARG A 141 13.24 13.48 -10.23
C ARG A 141 14.21 12.30 -10.11
N ILE A 142 13.88 11.28 -9.33
CA ILE A 142 14.77 10.14 -9.05
C ILE A 142 14.91 9.23 -10.26
N LEU A 143 13.80 8.99 -10.97
CA LEU A 143 13.77 8.11 -12.13
C LEU A 143 14.06 8.83 -13.45
N SER A 144 14.21 10.16 -13.41
CA SER A 144 14.43 11.01 -14.60
C SER A 144 13.39 10.77 -15.70
N THR A 145 12.11 10.69 -15.33
CA THR A 145 10.99 10.43 -16.26
C THR A 145 9.80 11.34 -15.99
N HIS A 146 9.00 11.61 -17.03
CA HIS A 146 7.71 12.27 -16.90
C HIS A 146 6.53 11.28 -16.95
N GLU A 147 6.80 10.00 -17.19
CA GLU A 147 5.81 8.93 -17.25
C GLU A 147 5.48 8.41 -15.84
N VAL A 148 4.94 9.31 -15.01
CA VAL A 148 4.49 9.03 -13.65
C VAL A 148 2.99 9.35 -13.59
N ALA A 149 2.20 8.44 -13.03
CA ALA A 149 0.77 8.62 -12.85
C ALA A 149 0.47 9.86 -11.98
N SER A 150 -0.72 10.43 -12.13
CA SER A 150 -1.17 11.57 -11.31
C SER A 150 -1.23 11.22 -9.82
N ALA A 151 -1.16 12.26 -8.97
CA ALA A 151 -1.33 12.11 -7.53
C ALA A 151 -2.64 11.40 -7.16
N ASP A 152 -3.74 11.64 -7.90
CA ASP A 152 -5.04 10.97 -7.70
C ASP A 152 -4.99 9.46 -7.92
N THR A 153 -4.08 8.97 -8.75
CA THR A 153 -3.87 7.53 -8.94
C THR A 153 -2.92 6.97 -7.88
N ILE A 154 -1.83 7.71 -7.60
CA ILE A 154 -0.82 7.33 -6.61
C ILE A 154 -1.39 7.27 -5.19
N VAL A 155 -2.35 8.14 -4.86
CA VAL A 155 -2.93 8.22 -3.53
C VAL A 155 -3.71 6.95 -3.16
N ILE A 156 -4.14 6.14 -4.14
CA ILE A 156 -4.89 4.90 -3.91
C ILE A 156 -4.05 3.90 -3.09
N PRO A 157 -2.90 3.40 -3.57
CA PRO A 157 -2.06 2.51 -2.77
C PRO A 157 -1.53 3.18 -1.49
N VAL A 158 -1.35 4.50 -1.49
CA VAL A 158 -0.91 5.28 -0.32
C VAL A 158 -1.95 5.32 0.81
N ARG A 159 -3.24 5.41 0.48
CA ARG A 159 -4.33 5.31 1.46
C ARG A 159 -4.52 3.88 1.94
N GLU A 160 -4.44 2.95 1.00
CA GLU A 160 -4.68 1.55 1.29
C GLU A 160 -3.65 0.95 2.26
N ILE A 161 -2.38 1.32 2.14
CA ILE A 161 -1.36 0.93 3.13
C ILE A 161 -1.65 1.43 4.54
N CYS A 162 -2.43 2.50 4.67
CA CYS A 162 -2.88 3.04 5.95
C CYS A 162 -4.25 2.49 6.39
N GLY A 163 -4.82 1.51 5.67
CA GLY A 163 -6.14 0.96 5.96
C GLY A 163 -7.32 1.86 5.54
N LEU A 164 -7.04 2.94 4.82
CA LEU A 164 -8.04 3.88 4.33
C LEU A 164 -8.42 3.51 2.90
N ASP A 165 -9.71 3.31 2.61
CA ASP A 165 -10.17 3.07 1.23
C ASP A 165 -11.31 4.02 0.84
N GLY A 166 -11.30 4.43 -0.43
CA GLY A 166 -12.34 5.20 -1.11
C GLY A 166 -12.16 6.71 -1.12
N GLN A 167 -13.14 7.39 -1.75
CA GLN A 167 -13.24 8.84 -1.73
C GLN A 167 -13.91 9.29 -0.41
N PRO A 168 -13.22 10.09 0.42
CA PRO A 168 -13.77 10.57 1.70
C PRO A 168 -15.07 11.34 1.51
N ASP A 169 -15.11 12.17 0.47
CA ASP A 169 -16.28 12.98 0.10
C ASP A 169 -17.54 12.14 -0.19
N ALA A 170 -17.36 10.90 -0.66
CA ALA A 170 -18.45 10.00 -0.98
C ALA A 170 -18.80 9.04 0.17
N ARG A 171 -17.83 8.68 1.04
CA ARG A 171 -17.96 7.61 2.03
C ARG A 171 -18.00 8.08 3.49
N GLY A 172 -17.58 9.31 3.78
CA GLY A 172 -17.52 9.82 5.15
C GLY A 172 -16.77 8.88 6.09
N LYS A 173 -17.41 8.50 7.21
CA LYS A 173 -16.84 7.63 8.25
C LYS A 173 -16.45 6.22 7.79
N ASP A 174 -16.98 5.76 6.65
CA ASP A 174 -16.69 4.43 6.11
C ASP A 174 -15.43 4.44 5.21
N ALA A 175 -14.71 5.56 5.16
CA ALA A 175 -13.43 5.74 4.44
C ALA A 175 -12.20 5.30 5.26
N GLY A 176 -12.41 4.63 6.39
CA GLY A 176 -11.38 4.13 7.30
C GLY A 176 -11.18 4.99 8.55
N ASP A 177 -10.33 4.52 9.47
CA ASP A 177 -10.09 5.17 10.76
C ASP A 177 -8.79 5.99 10.74
N THR A 178 -8.94 7.28 11.03
CA THR A 178 -7.84 8.26 11.04
C THR A 178 -6.77 7.90 12.06
N GLU A 179 -7.15 7.47 13.26
CA GLU A 179 -6.20 7.11 14.31
C GLU A 179 -5.38 5.87 13.94
N ALA A 180 -6.04 4.81 13.47
CA ALA A 180 -5.37 3.59 13.02
C ALA A 180 -4.41 3.85 11.84
N ALA A 181 -4.78 4.73 10.92
CA ALA A 181 -3.91 5.16 9.82
C ALA A 181 -2.65 5.88 10.33
N ILE A 182 -2.80 6.77 11.31
CA ILE A 182 -1.66 7.47 11.96
C ILE A 182 -0.79 6.46 12.71
N GLU A 183 -1.36 5.52 13.45
CA GLU A 183 -0.62 4.46 14.14
C GLU A 183 0.22 3.61 13.18
N VAL A 184 -0.35 3.22 12.04
CA VAL A 184 0.38 2.51 10.98
C VAL A 184 1.54 3.34 10.44
N ALA A 185 1.31 4.61 10.14
CA ALA A 185 2.35 5.50 9.64
C ALA A 185 3.50 5.68 10.64
N HIS A 186 3.18 5.85 11.93
CA HIS A 186 4.18 5.89 12.99
C HIS A 186 4.95 4.56 13.12
N CYS A 187 4.26 3.43 12.97
CA CYS A 187 4.91 2.12 13.01
C CYS A 187 5.88 1.92 11.83
N MET A 188 5.51 2.38 10.62
CA MET A 188 6.43 2.39 9.47
C MET A 188 7.62 3.34 9.68
N ALA A 189 7.39 4.53 10.24
CA ALA A 189 8.44 5.51 10.54
C ALA A 189 9.45 4.95 11.55
N GLU A 190 8.97 4.28 12.59
CA GLU A 190 9.82 3.60 13.57
C GLU A 190 10.64 2.48 12.94
N GLY A 191 10.04 1.69 12.03
CA GLY A 191 10.77 0.68 11.27
C GLY A 191 11.91 1.29 10.45
N LEU A 192 11.68 2.43 9.79
CA LEU A 192 12.72 3.15 9.05
C LEU A 192 13.85 3.64 9.98
N ARG A 193 13.51 4.11 11.19
CA ARG A 193 14.50 4.52 12.20
C ARG A 193 15.37 3.35 12.62
N LEU A 194 14.76 2.20 12.95
CA LEU A 194 15.48 0.99 13.36
C LEU A 194 16.41 0.47 12.26
N GLU A 195 15.98 0.50 10.99
CA GLU A 195 16.86 0.13 9.88
C GLU A 195 18.04 1.09 9.71
N ALA A 196 17.83 2.39 9.89
CA ALA A 196 18.91 3.36 9.83
C ALA A 196 19.94 3.13 10.95
N GLU A 197 19.47 2.83 12.16
CA GLU A 197 20.34 2.50 13.30
C GLU A 197 21.12 1.21 13.06
N ALA A 198 20.47 0.16 12.55
CA ALA A 198 21.14 -1.09 12.22
C ALA A 198 22.23 -0.91 11.15
N ARG A 199 21.98 -0.07 10.13
CA ARG A 199 22.98 0.25 9.09
C ARG A 199 24.16 1.03 9.67
N GLU A 200 23.91 1.99 10.55
CA GLU A 200 24.99 2.76 11.17
C GLU A 200 25.85 1.91 12.09
N LEU A 201 25.24 1.02 12.88
CA LEU A 201 25.96 0.05 13.71
C LEU A 201 26.81 -0.91 12.86
N ALA A 202 26.28 -1.41 11.74
CA ALA A 202 27.04 -2.23 10.81
C ALA A 202 28.25 -1.46 10.22
N ARG A 203 28.06 -0.19 9.83
CA ARG A 203 29.14 0.67 9.32
C ARG A 203 30.24 0.88 10.36
N ILE A 204 29.88 1.11 11.63
CA ILE A 204 30.85 1.27 12.72
C ILE A 204 31.64 -0.03 12.93
N SER A 205 30.95 -1.17 12.95
CA SER A 205 31.58 -2.49 13.11
C SER A 205 32.58 -2.79 11.98
N GLU A 206 32.22 -2.50 10.72
CA GLU A 206 33.12 -2.67 9.57
C GLU A 206 34.37 -1.77 9.67
N MET A 207 34.23 -0.54 10.19
CA MET A 207 35.34 0.38 10.39
C MET A 207 36.29 -0.06 11.53
N GLU A 208 35.75 -0.67 12.59
CA GLU A 208 36.54 -1.22 13.70
C GLU A 208 37.35 -2.46 13.27
N GLU A 209 36.78 -3.33 12.42
CA GLU A 209 37.50 -4.48 11.86
C GLU A 209 38.66 -4.07 10.93
N ILE A 210 38.52 -2.98 10.18
CA ILE A 210 39.58 -2.42 9.33
C ILE A 210 40.70 -1.77 10.17
N SER A 211 40.40 -1.37 11.41
CA SER A 211 41.32 -0.67 12.32
C SER A 211 41.98 -1.60 13.36
N GLY A 212 41.79 -2.92 13.25
CA GLY A 212 42.40 -3.93 14.13
C GLY A 212 43.94 -3.96 14.08
N PRO A 213 44.62 -4.43 15.14
CA PRO A 213 46.01 -4.06 15.45
C PRO A 213 47.00 -4.59 14.41
N SER A 214 47.84 -3.67 13.92
CA SER A 214 49.07 -3.98 13.15
C SER A 214 50.16 -4.55 14.06
#